data_AF-A0A530JWZ2-F1
#
_entry.id   AF-A0A530JWZ2-F1
#
_cell.length_a   1.000
_cell.length_b   1.000
_cell.length_c   1.000
_cell.angle_alpha   90.00
_cell.angle_beta   90.00
_cell.angle_gamma   90.00
#
_symmetry.space_group_name_H-M   'P 1'
#
loop_
_entity.id
_entity.type
_entity.pdbx_description
1 polymer ?
#
loop_
_entity_poly.entity_id
_entity_poly.type
_entity_poly.pdbx_seq_one_letter_code
_entity_poly.pdbx_strand_id
1 'polypeptide(L)' 'AAVTAFGEREKIPVSLCGDAGGDPASIPALLEAGLRDLSVAPAQLAMAKAAIADVSV' A
#
# COMPACT_ATOMS: atom_id res chain seq x y z
N ALA A 1 8.49 5.23 5.44
CA ALA A 1 9.22 3.96 5.59
C ALA A 1 9.55 3.57 7.04
N ALA A 2 9.64 4.46 8.04
CA ALA A 2 10.08 4.04 9.40
C ALA A 2 9.24 2.91 10.03
N VAL A 3 7.91 2.97 9.87
CA VAL A 3 6.98 1.96 10.42
C VAL A 3 7.10 0.60 9.73
N THR A 4 7.08 0.59 8.40
CA THR A 4 7.21 -0.63 7.57
C THR A 4 8.57 -1.29 7.75
N ALA A 5 9.66 -0.51 7.82
CA ALA A 5 11.00 -1.03 8.09
C ALA A 5 11.13 -1.64 9.49
N PHE A 6 10.49 -1.04 10.50
CA PHE A 6 10.42 -1.64 11.83
C PHE A 6 9.62 -2.95 11.80
N GLY A 7 8.44 -2.94 11.18
CA GLY A 7 7.59 -4.13 11.05
C GLY A 7 8.30 -5.28 10.35
N GLU A 8 9.02 -5.01 9.26
CA GLU A 8 9.81 -6.02 8.56
C GLU A 8 10.88 -6.65 9.48
N ARG A 9 11.68 -5.82 10.16
CA ARG A 9 12.73 -6.31 11.08
C ARG A 9 12.18 -7.15 12.22
N GLU A 10 11.05 -6.74 12.79
CA GLU A 10 10.42 -7.43 13.92
C GLU A 10 9.44 -8.54 13.48
N LYS A 11 9.31 -8.78 12.16
CA LYS A 11 8.38 -9.75 11.56
C LYS A 11 6.92 -9.50 11.92
N ILE A 12 6.53 -8.24 12.04
CA ILE A 12 5.17 -7.78 12.30
C ILE A 12 4.58 -7.31 10.96
N PRO A 13 3.50 -7.93 10.45
CA PRO A 13 2.83 -7.46 9.25
C PRO A 13 2.34 -6.02 9.42
N VAL A 14 2.58 -5.18 8.40
CA VAL A 14 2.12 -3.79 8.37
C VAL A 14 1.17 -3.62 7.19
N SER A 15 -0.03 -3.13 7.49
CA SER A 15 -1.03 -2.75 6.50
C SER A 15 -1.48 -1.30 6.71
N LEU A 16 -2.03 -0.70 5.66
CA LEU A 16 -2.68 0.61 5.73
C LEU A 16 -4.18 0.44 5.51
N CYS A 17 -4.98 1.01 6.41
CA CYS A 17 -6.41 1.22 6.20
C CYS A 17 -6.70 2.71 6.00
N GLY A 18 -7.66 3.02 5.12
CA GLY A 18 -8.09 4.38 4.83
C GLY A 18 -7.95 4.74 3.35
N ASP A 19 -8.46 5.91 2.99
CA ASP A 19 -8.67 6.30 1.59
C ASP A 19 -7.38 6.34 0.77
N ALA A 20 -6.24 6.64 1.40
CA ALA A 20 -4.93 6.65 0.75
C ALA A 20 -4.54 5.27 0.17
N GLY A 21 -4.99 4.16 0.76
CA GLY A 21 -4.74 2.83 0.21
C GLY A 21 -5.48 2.58 -1.11
N GLY A 22 -6.60 3.27 -1.33
CA GLY A 22 -7.44 3.16 -2.53
C GLY A 22 -7.22 4.28 -3.55
N ASP A 23 -6.38 5.27 -3.23
CA ASP A 23 -6.05 6.39 -4.09
C ASP A 23 -4.89 6.03 -5.05
N PRO A 24 -5.13 5.96 -6.38
CA PRO A 24 -4.11 5.65 -7.37
C PRO A 24 -2.87 6.54 -7.31
N ALA A 25 -3.02 7.81 -6.95
CA ALA A 25 -1.90 8.75 -6.86
C ALA A 25 -0.99 8.48 -5.65
N SER A 26 -1.55 7.92 -4.58
CA SER A 26 -0.82 7.60 -3.35
C SER A 26 -0.09 6.25 -3.43
N ILE A 27 -0.63 5.29 -4.17
CA ILE A 27 -0.15 3.89 -4.22
C ILE A 27 1.36 3.75 -4.50
N PRO A 28 1.97 4.41 -5.50
CA PRO A 28 3.40 4.26 -5.77
C PRO A 28 4.26 4.58 -4.55
N ALA A 29 4.00 5.71 -3.90
CA ALA A 29 4.74 6.14 -2.70
C ALA A 29 4.52 5.19 -1.50
N LEU A 30 3.34 4.58 -1.38
CA LEU A 30 3.04 3.59 -0.34
C LEU A 30 3.82 2.29 -0.56
N LEU A 31 3.92 1.82 -1.81
CA LEU A 31 4.71 0.65 -2.17
C LEU A 31 6.21 0.91 -1.99
N GLU A 32 6.71 2.06 -2.41
CA GLU A 32 8.09 2.52 -2.16
C GLU A 32 8.40 2.62 -0.67
N ALA A 33 7.43 3.06 0.12
CA ALA A 33 7.56 3.09 1.58
C ALA A 33 7.58 1.68 2.20
N GLY A 34 7.31 0.61 1.45
CA GLY A 34 7.40 -0.78 1.89
C GLY A 34 6.07 -1.42 2.30
N LEU A 35 4.92 -0.76 2.08
CA LEU A 35 3.62 -1.39 2.31
C LEU A 35 3.35 -2.46 1.25
N ARG A 36 2.79 -3.59 1.69
CA ARG A 36 2.40 -4.72 0.81
C ARG A 36 0.95 -5.17 1.01
N ASP A 37 0.27 -4.62 2.00
CA ASP A 37 -1.13 -4.88 2.30
C ASP A 37 -1.88 -3.56 2.44
N LEU A 38 -2.87 -3.33 1.58
CA LEU A 38 -3.69 -2.13 1.53
C LEU A 38 -5.16 -2.53 1.67
N SER A 39 -5.84 -1.98 2.68
CA SER A 39 -7.26 -2.17 2.90
C SER A 39 -8.02 -0.96 2.36
N VAL A 40 -8.94 -1.20 1.42
CA VAL A 40 -9.60 -0.17 0.62
C VAL A 40 -11.10 -0.39 0.54
N ALA A 41 -11.86 0.66 0.24
CA ALA A 41 -13.29 0.50 -0.02
C ALA A 41 -13.51 -0.37 -1.28
N PRO A 42 -14.54 -1.24 -1.32
CA PRO A 42 -14.78 -2.12 -2.47
C PRO A 42 -14.86 -1.39 -3.80
N ALA A 43 -15.43 -0.18 -3.82
CA ALA A 43 -15.54 0.66 -5.02
C ALA A 43 -14.19 1.12 -5.59
N GLN A 44 -13.12 1.15 -4.78
CA GLN A 44 -11.78 1.59 -5.17
C GLN A 44 -10.88 0.43 -5.60
N LEU A 45 -11.28 -0.83 -5.35
CA LEU A 45 -10.42 -2.00 -5.50
C LEU A 45 -9.86 -2.15 -6.92
N ALA A 46 -10.68 -1.90 -7.95
CA ALA A 46 -10.26 -2.03 -9.34
C ALA A 46 -9.17 -1.00 -9.71
N MET A 47 -9.38 0.27 -9.35
CA MET A 47 -8.43 1.35 -9.61
C MET A 47 -7.13 1.15 -8.81
N ALA A 48 -7.23 0.73 -7.55
CA ALA A 48 -6.07 0.44 -6.74
C ALA A 48 -5.22 -0.69 -7.34
N LYS A 49 -5.86 -1.77 -7.81
CA LYS A 49 -5.15 -2.86 -8.48
C LYS A 49 -4.50 -2.44 -9.80
N ALA A 50 -5.17 -1.60 -10.58
CA ALA A 50 -4.58 -1.04 -11.81
C ALA A 50 -3.34 -0.20 -11.49
N ALA A 51 -3.42 0.70 -10.51
CA ALA A 51 -2.28 1.50 -10.08
C ALA A 51 -1.12 0.65 -9.58
N ILE A 52 -1.38 -0.42 -8.80
CA ILE A 52 -0.33 -1.36 -8.37
C ILE A 52 0.33 -2.05 -9.56
N ALA A 53 -0.43 -2.45 -10.58
CA ALA A 53 0.10 -3.16 -11.75
C ALA A 53 1.03 -2.27 -12.61
N ASP A 54 0.84 -0.95 -12.57
CA ASP A 54 1.67 0.02 -13.29
C ASP A 54 2.98 0.36 -12.56
N VAL A 55 3.13 -0.02 -11.27
CA VAL A 55 4.36 0.21 -10.51
C VAL A 55 5.32 -0.97 -10.71
N SER A 56 6.51 -0.66 -11.22
CA SER A 56 7.63 -1.61 -11.24
C SER A 56 8.36 -1.54 -9.89
N VAL A 57 8.24 -2.60 -9.08
CA VAL A 57 8.93 -2.77 -7.80
C VAL A 57 9.95 -3.89 -7.83
#